data_AF-A0A5B7HM47-F1
#
_entry.id   AF-A0A5B7HM47-F1
#
_cell.length_a   1.000
_cell.length_b   1.000
_cell.length_c   1.000
_cell.angle_alpha   90.00
_cell.angle_beta   90.00
_cell.angle_gamma   90.00
#
_symmetry.space_group_name_H-M   'P 1'
#
loop_
_entity.id
_entity.type
_entity.pdbx_description
1 polymer ?
#
loop_
_entity_poly.entity_id
_entity_poly.type
_entity_poly.pdbx_seq_one_letter_code
_entity_poly.pdbx_strand_id
1 'polypeptide(L)'
;MSSRMDEEERIRMSHAGLLARSAEGHAAKGMRIKDQEDMWVEIQHHTFKNWVNVQLRDTGLRVENLSEDFHDGVALVTLVEVLQKRRLRKVKRVLNQHQALENVSTALKAIADDGIKLVNIGAAMSTSLAR
;
A
#
# COMPACT_ATOMS: atom_id res chain seq x y z
N MET A 1 -19.49 -20.49 14.82
CA MET A 1 -19.04 -19.38 15.70
C MET A 1 -18.11 -18.38 14.98
N SER A 2 -17.44 -18.75 13.88
CA SER A 2 -16.59 -17.83 13.09
C SER A 2 -17.34 -16.69 12.39
N SER A 3 -18.53 -16.96 11.84
CA SER A 3 -19.27 -16.01 10.97
C SER A 3 -19.82 -14.75 11.66
N ARG A 4 -19.87 -14.71 13.00
CA ARG A 4 -20.42 -13.56 13.74
C ARG A 4 -19.37 -12.50 14.06
N MET A 5 -18.10 -12.89 14.17
CA MET A 5 -16.98 -11.95 14.31
C MET A 5 -16.74 -11.18 13.01
N ASP A 6 -16.85 -11.86 11.86
CA ASP A 6 -16.61 -11.25 10.54
C ASP A 6 -17.57 -10.09 10.24
N GLU A 7 -18.84 -10.20 10.65
CA GLU A 7 -19.84 -9.16 10.36
C GLU A 7 -19.72 -7.96 11.31
N GLU A 8 -19.43 -8.19 12.60
CA GLU A 8 -19.19 -7.09 13.55
C GLU A 8 -17.93 -6.30 13.19
N GLU A 9 -16.88 -6.98 12.74
CA GLU A 9 -15.65 -6.36 12.25
C GLU A 9 -15.93 -5.53 11.01
N ARG A 10 -16.65 -6.08 10.01
CA ARG A 10 -17.11 -5.34 8.83
C ARG A 10 -17.95 -4.12 9.17
N ILE A 11 -18.83 -4.23 10.18
CA ILE A 11 -19.66 -3.10 10.67
C ILE A 11 -18.79 -2.05 11.37
N ARG A 12 -17.85 -2.46 12.24
CA ARG A 12 -16.89 -1.55 12.89
C ARG A 12 -16.01 -0.84 11.87
N MET A 13 -15.50 -1.56 10.88
CA MET A 13 -14.70 -1.02 9.77
C MET A 13 -15.51 -0.08 8.87
N SER A 14 -16.79 -0.39 8.62
CA SER A 14 -17.70 0.50 7.89
C SER A 14 -17.95 1.79 8.67
N HIS A 15 -18.17 1.69 9.98
CA HIS A 15 -18.35 2.85 10.86
C HIS A 15 -17.08 3.72 10.92
N ALA A 16 -15.91 3.10 11.11
CA ALA A 16 -14.63 3.79 11.11
C ALA A 16 -14.29 4.41 9.74
N GLY A 17 -14.59 3.71 8.65
CA GLY A 17 -14.42 4.18 7.29
C GLY A 17 -15.41 5.26 6.86
N LEU A 18 -16.57 5.37 7.51
CA LEU A 18 -17.51 6.50 7.38
C LEU A 18 -16.97 7.73 8.10
N LEU A 19 -16.41 7.56 9.31
CA LEU A 19 -15.78 8.63 10.07
C LEU A 19 -14.56 9.20 9.35
N ALA A 20 -13.70 8.35 8.76
CA ALA A 20 -12.54 8.78 7.98
C ALA A 20 -12.88 9.57 6.70
N ARG A 21 -14.12 9.49 6.21
CA ARG A 21 -14.59 10.11 4.95
C ARG A 21 -15.38 11.41 5.11
N SER A 22 -15.41 12.00 6.32
CA SER A 22 -16.05 13.31 6.53
C SER A 22 -15.49 14.37 5.58
N ALA A 23 -16.35 15.28 5.12
CA ALA A 23 -15.99 16.40 4.22
C ALA A 23 -14.89 17.30 4.80
N GLU A 24 -14.76 17.31 6.11
CA GLU A 24 -13.61 17.87 6.81
C GLU A 24 -12.52 16.80 6.86
N GLY A 25 -11.48 16.92 6.04
CA GLY A 25 -10.26 16.08 6.08
C GLY A 25 -9.49 16.09 7.42
N HIS A 26 -10.15 16.50 8.50
CA HIS A 26 -9.71 16.56 9.89
C HIS A 26 -10.40 15.49 10.77
N ALA A 27 -11.18 14.56 10.21
CA ALA A 27 -11.94 13.57 11.01
C ALA A 27 -11.08 12.74 11.98
N ALA A 28 -9.80 12.52 11.66
CA ALA A 28 -8.84 11.90 12.57
C ALA A 28 -8.67 12.66 13.90
N LYS A 29 -8.85 13.99 13.90
CA LYS A 29 -8.70 14.86 15.07
C LYS A 29 -9.83 14.69 16.10
N GLY A 30 -11.00 14.18 15.68
CA GLY A 30 -12.16 13.93 16.56
C GLY A 30 -12.23 12.52 17.15
N MET A 31 -11.40 11.60 16.66
CA MET A 31 -11.38 10.21 17.09
C MET A 31 -10.44 10.03 18.30
N ARG A 32 -10.99 9.76 19.50
CA ARG A 32 -10.22 9.35 20.69
C ARG A 32 -9.70 7.91 20.53
N ILE A 33 -8.87 7.67 19.52
CA ILE A 33 -8.28 6.36 19.20
C ILE A 33 -6.79 6.40 19.61
N LYS A 34 -6.53 6.93 20.81
CA LYS A 34 -5.17 7.02 21.37
C LYS A 34 -4.71 5.69 21.99
N ASP A 35 -5.66 4.78 22.25
CA ASP A 35 -5.45 3.48 22.90
C ASP A 35 -5.83 2.30 21.97
N GLN A 36 -5.88 2.54 20.65
CA GLN A 36 -6.35 1.58 19.62
C GLN A 36 -5.49 1.74 18.35
N GLU A 37 -4.16 1.68 18.50
CA GLU A 37 -3.22 1.79 17.37
C GLU A 37 -3.50 0.75 16.28
N ASP A 38 -3.84 -0.48 16.69
CA ASP A 38 -4.19 -1.58 15.77
C ASP A 38 -5.36 -1.22 14.85
N MET A 39 -6.38 -0.53 15.38
CA MET A 39 -7.54 -0.10 14.60
C MET A 39 -7.16 0.98 13.57
N TRP A 40 -6.27 1.91 13.92
CA TRP A 40 -5.79 2.89 12.95
C TRP A 40 -4.95 2.25 11.85
N VAL A 41 -4.09 1.29 12.20
CA VAL A 41 -3.30 0.53 11.23
C VAL A 41 -4.21 -0.18 10.25
N GLU A 42 -5.27 -0.82 10.74
CA GLU A 42 -6.26 -1.49 9.90
C GLU A 42 -7.01 -0.51 8.99
N ILE A 43 -7.49 0.61 9.52
CA ILE A 43 -8.18 1.65 8.73
C ILE A 43 -7.25 2.18 7.62
N GLN A 44 -5.99 2.47 7.94
CA GLN A 44 -5.01 2.94 6.96
C GLN A 44 -4.73 1.86 5.91
N HIS A 45 -4.54 0.62 6.32
CA HIS A 45 -4.33 -0.52 5.43
C HIS A 45 -5.48 -0.65 4.43
N HIS A 46 -6.74 -0.66 4.89
CA HIS A 46 -7.91 -0.76 4.03
C HIS A 46 -8.08 0.46 3.13
N THR A 47 -7.89 1.65 3.67
CA THR A 47 -8.00 2.90 2.90
C THR A 47 -6.98 2.94 1.78
N PHE A 48 -5.72 2.62 2.10
CA PHE A 48 -4.64 2.61 1.14
C PHE A 48 -4.84 1.51 0.09
N LYS A 49 -5.19 0.29 0.48
CA LYS A 49 -5.51 -0.80 -0.47
C LYS A 49 -6.61 -0.41 -1.45
N ASN A 50 -7.71 0.15 -0.95
CA ASN A 50 -8.82 0.59 -1.79
C ASN A 50 -8.38 1.70 -2.75
N TRP A 51 -7.61 2.68 -2.26
CA TRP A 51 -7.08 3.75 -3.09
C TRP A 51 -6.15 3.22 -4.18
N VAL A 52 -5.24 2.28 -3.87
CA VAL A 52 -4.38 1.61 -4.84
C VAL A 52 -5.21 0.95 -5.95
N ASN A 53 -6.27 0.22 -5.59
CA ASN A 53 -7.14 -0.43 -6.57
C ASN A 53 -7.91 0.55 -7.45
N VAL A 54 -8.25 1.74 -6.95
CA VAL A 54 -8.81 2.82 -7.77
C VAL A 54 -7.79 3.29 -8.82
N GLN A 55 -6.52 3.47 -8.43
CA GLN A 55 -5.46 3.86 -9.36
C GLN A 55 -5.18 2.77 -10.41
N LEU A 56 -5.21 1.50 -10.02
CA LEU A 56 -4.85 0.38 -10.89
C LEU A 56 -6.01 -0.13 -11.78
N ARG A 57 -7.22 0.43 -11.64
CA ARG A 57 -8.45 -0.04 -12.29
C ARG A 57 -8.29 -0.32 -13.79
N ASP A 58 -7.61 0.56 -14.52
CA ASP A 58 -7.47 0.46 -15.98
C ASP A 58 -6.23 -0.34 -16.43
N THR A 59 -5.48 -0.91 -15.48
CA THR A 59 -4.26 -1.69 -15.76
C THR A 59 -4.49 -3.20 -15.79
N GLY A 60 -5.64 -3.66 -15.29
CA GLY A 60 -5.95 -5.08 -15.08
C GLY A 60 -5.28 -5.70 -13.86
N LEU A 61 -4.48 -4.94 -13.10
CA LEU A 61 -3.92 -5.37 -11.82
C LEU A 61 -4.90 -5.07 -10.68
N ARG A 62 -4.87 -5.94 -9.66
CA ARG A 62 -5.65 -5.80 -8.43
C ARG A 62 -4.78 -6.24 -7.25
N VAL A 63 -4.89 -5.50 -6.15
CA VAL A 63 -4.16 -5.74 -4.90
C VAL A 63 -5.16 -6.17 -3.83
N GLU A 64 -4.96 -7.35 -3.26
CA GLU A 64 -5.70 -7.92 -2.14
C GLU A 64 -4.93 -7.82 -0.82
N ASN A 65 -3.61 -8.07 -0.87
CA ASN A 65 -2.68 -8.00 0.24
C ASN A 65 -1.50 -7.12 -0.14
N LEU A 66 -1.39 -5.94 0.48
CA LEU A 66 -0.36 -4.95 0.16
C LEU A 66 1.07 -5.51 0.31
N SER A 67 1.32 -6.35 1.31
CA SER A 67 2.65 -6.91 1.57
C SER A 67 3.06 -7.95 0.54
N GLU A 68 2.12 -8.76 0.06
CA GLU A 68 2.38 -9.81 -0.92
C GLU A 68 2.35 -9.27 -2.35
N ASP A 69 1.35 -8.46 -2.70
CA ASP A 69 1.15 -8.01 -4.07
C ASP A 69 2.12 -6.90 -4.50
N PHE A 70 2.75 -6.20 -3.55
CA PHE A 70 3.85 -5.27 -3.84
C PHE A 70 5.24 -5.89 -3.72
N HIS A 71 5.36 -7.11 -3.21
CA HIS A 71 6.64 -7.75 -2.90
C HIS A 71 7.56 -7.88 -4.13
N ASP A 72 7.02 -8.26 -5.29
CA ASP A 72 7.80 -8.43 -6.53
C ASP A 72 8.03 -7.12 -7.31
N GLY A 73 7.48 -6.01 -6.80
CA GLY A 73 7.58 -4.67 -7.35
C GLY A 73 6.75 -4.40 -8.61
N VAL A 74 6.07 -5.38 -9.21
CA VAL A 74 5.35 -5.18 -10.49
C VAL A 74 4.17 -4.22 -10.31
N ALA A 75 3.32 -4.47 -9.32
CA ALA A 75 2.18 -3.61 -9.03
C ALA A 75 2.64 -2.25 -8.48
N LEU A 76 3.74 -2.20 -7.70
CA LEU A 76 4.32 -0.97 -7.20
C LEU A 76 4.82 -0.06 -8.33
N VAL A 77 5.60 -0.58 -9.28
CA VAL A 77 6.05 0.21 -10.44
C VAL A 77 4.85 0.68 -11.25
N THR A 78 3.85 -0.18 -11.45
CA THR A 78 2.63 0.18 -12.19
C THR A 78 1.85 1.31 -11.53
N LEU A 79 1.73 1.28 -10.20
CA LEU A 79 1.10 2.36 -9.44
C LEU A 79 1.85 3.69 -9.65
N VAL A 80 3.18 3.69 -9.56
CA VAL A 80 3.99 4.89 -9.79
C VAL A 80 3.86 5.39 -11.23
N GLU A 81 3.83 4.50 -12.23
CA GLU A 81 3.59 4.88 -13.64
C GLU A 81 2.26 5.63 -13.82
N VAL A 82 1.19 5.13 -13.20
CA VAL A 82 -0.15 5.75 -13.26
C VAL A 82 -0.13 7.14 -12.62
N LEU A 83 0.45 7.25 -11.41
CA LEU A 83 0.48 8.50 -10.67
C LEU A 83 1.32 9.58 -11.37
N GLN A 84 2.48 9.20 -11.91
CA GLN A 84 3.38 10.11 -12.62
C GLN A 84 2.99 10.34 -14.08
N LYS A 85 2.00 9.60 -14.60
CA LYS A 85 1.56 9.64 -16.01
C LYS A 85 2.71 9.42 -17.00
N ARG A 86 3.69 8.58 -16.63
CA ARG A 86 4.85 8.24 -17.47
C ARG A 86 5.19 6.76 -17.35
N ARG A 87 5.85 6.23 -18.38
CA ARG A 87 6.29 4.84 -18.39
C ARG A 87 7.61 4.66 -17.63
N LEU A 88 7.70 3.57 -16.90
CA LEU A 88 8.88 3.11 -16.18
C LEU A 88 9.32 1.75 -16.73
N ARG A 89 10.62 1.45 -16.62
CA ARG A 89 11.11 0.10 -16.92
C ARG A 89 10.59 -0.84 -15.83
N LYS A 90 10.05 -2.00 -16.23
CA LYS A 90 9.66 -3.06 -15.29
C LYS A 90 9.76 -4.43 -15.92
N VAL A 91 10.22 -5.39 -15.13
CA VAL A 91 10.19 -6.81 -15.45
C VAL A 91 8.79 -7.35 -15.10
N LYS A 92 7.96 -7.58 -16.12
CA LYS A 92 6.56 -8.02 -15.92
C LYS A 92 6.43 -9.45 -15.38
N ARG A 93 7.37 -10.33 -15.72
CA ARG A 93 7.40 -11.73 -15.26
C ARG A 93 8.66 -11.94 -14.44
N VAL A 94 8.50 -11.80 -13.13
CA VAL A 94 9.58 -11.94 -12.16
C VAL A 94 9.86 -13.42 -11.94
N LEU A 95 11.11 -13.83 -12.17
CA LEU A 95 11.57 -15.23 -12.03
C LEU A 95 12.51 -15.40 -10.84
N ASN A 96 13.12 -14.32 -10.37
CA ASN A 96 14.07 -14.35 -9.26
C ASN A 96 14.04 -13.05 -8.46
N GLN A 97 14.66 -13.08 -7.29
CA GLN A 97 14.70 -11.96 -6.36
C GLN A 97 15.42 -10.73 -6.94
N HIS A 98 16.41 -10.92 -7.81
CA HIS A 98 17.10 -9.79 -8.45
C HIS A 98 16.15 -8.95 -9.30
N GLN A 99 15.28 -9.59 -10.08
CA GLN A 99 14.25 -8.91 -10.88
C GLN A 99 13.19 -8.21 -10.01
N ALA A 100 12.81 -8.83 -8.88
CA ALA A 100 11.92 -8.19 -7.91
C ALA A 100 12.54 -6.88 -7.37
N LEU A 101 13.80 -6.96 -6.94
CA LEU A 101 14.53 -5.81 -6.42
C LEU A 101 14.77 -4.73 -7.48
N GLU A 102 14.99 -5.11 -8.73
CA GLU A 102 15.10 -4.16 -9.85
C GLU A 102 13.80 -3.36 -10.03
N ASN A 103 12.64 -4.02 -9.97
CA ASN A 103 11.34 -3.37 -10.03
C ASN A 103 11.16 -2.40 -8.85
N VAL A 104 11.36 -2.87 -7.60
CA VAL A 104 11.22 -2.03 -6.40
C VAL A 104 12.16 -0.82 -6.46
N SER A 105 13.42 -1.04 -6.85
CA SER A 105 14.40 0.04 -7.00
C SER A 105 13.98 1.05 -8.05
N THR A 106 13.39 0.60 -9.16
CA THR A 106 12.88 1.49 -10.21
C THR A 106 11.74 2.37 -9.70
N ALA A 107 10.79 1.79 -8.97
CA ALA A 107 9.70 2.55 -8.37
C ALA A 107 10.21 3.58 -7.34
N LEU A 108 11.09 3.16 -6.42
CA LEU A 108 11.64 4.05 -5.39
C LEU A 108 12.46 5.19 -6.00
N LYS A 109 13.29 4.90 -7.01
CA LYS A 109 14.03 5.94 -7.72
C LYS A 109 13.09 6.94 -8.39
N ALA A 110 12.05 6.45 -9.06
CA ALA A 110 11.07 7.31 -9.70
C ALA A 110 10.36 8.24 -8.70
N ILE A 111 10.05 7.75 -7.49
CA ILE A 111 9.48 8.55 -6.39
C ILE A 111 10.49 9.59 -5.89
N ALA A 112 11.75 9.20 -5.72
CA ALA A 112 12.81 10.11 -5.27
C ALA A 112 13.11 11.23 -6.30
N ASP A 113 13.03 10.93 -7.59
CA ASP A 113 13.21 11.89 -8.69
C ASP A 113 12.14 13.01 -8.67
N ASP A 114 10.97 12.76 -8.10
CA ASP A 114 9.92 13.78 -7.86
C ASP A 114 10.19 14.66 -6.63
N GLY A 115 11.34 14.49 -5.97
CA GLY A 115 11.76 15.25 -4.79
C GLY A 115 11.24 14.70 -3.45
N ILE A 116 10.65 13.50 -3.45
CA ILE A 116 10.16 12.86 -2.22
C ILE A 116 11.31 12.18 -1.48
N LYS A 117 11.53 12.58 -0.22
CA LYS A 117 12.56 11.98 0.63
C LYS A 117 12.10 10.61 1.16
N LEU A 118 12.86 9.58 0.84
CA LEU A 118 12.64 8.22 1.33
C LEU A 118 13.42 8.02 2.65
N VAL A 119 12.78 8.32 3.79
CA VAL A 119 13.38 8.10 5.13
C VAL A 119 12.87 6.77 5.67
N ASN A 120 13.78 5.88 6.08
CA ASN A 120 13.48 4.51 6.53
C ASN A 120 12.76 3.64 5.48
N ILE A 121 12.90 3.95 4.19
CA ILE A 121 12.34 3.19 3.07
C ILE A 121 13.47 2.84 2.11
N GLY A 122 13.65 1.54 1.84
CA GLY A 122 14.67 1.06 0.92
C GLY A 122 14.27 -0.26 0.28
N ALA A 123 14.88 -0.57 -0.87
CA ALA A 123 14.82 -1.90 -1.45
C ALA A 123 15.66 -2.83 -0.58
N ALA A 124 15.05 -3.43 0.45
CA ALA A 124 15.75 -4.32 1.35
C ALA A 124 16.13 -5.60 0.61
N MET A 125 17.43 -5.83 0.44
CA MET A 125 17.95 -7.18 0.32
C MET A 125 17.78 -7.82 1.70
N SER A 126 16.99 -8.90 1.80
CA SER A 126 17.12 -9.80 2.96
C SER A 126 18.49 -10.47 2.89
N THR A 127 19.55 -9.74 3.28
CA THR A 127 20.83 -10.33 3.63
C THR A 127 20.67 -10.88 5.02
N SER A 128 20.12 -12.09 5.12
CA SER A 128 20.45 -12.99 6.21
C SER A 128 21.93 -13.38 6.03
N LEU A 129 22.83 -12.51 6.48
CA LEU A 129 24.25 -12.75 6.77
C LEU A 129 24.94 -11.40 7.04
N ALA A 130 24.94 -10.98 8.31
CA ALA A 130 26.07 -10.33 8.99
C ALA A 130 25.67 -9.85 10.41
N ARG A 131 25.58 -10.79 11.35
CA ARG A 131 26.33 -10.85 12.62
C ARG A 131 25.65 -11.79 13.61
#